data_AF-A0A2M6V523-F1
#
_entry.id   AF-A0A2M6V523-F1
#
_cell.length_a   1.000
_cell.length_b   1.000
_cell.length_c   1.000
_cell.angle_alpha   90.00
_cell.angle_beta   90.00
_cell.angle_gamma   90.00
#
_symmetry.space_group_name_H-M   'P 1'
#
loop_
_entity.id
_entity.type
_entity.pdbx_description
1 polymer ?
#
loop_
_entity_poly.entity_id
_entity_poly.type
_entity_poly.pdbx_seq_one_letter_code
_entity_poly.pdbx_strand_id
1 'polypeptide(L)'
;MLRTRITAVDNDADVQIKRLNKNQKQVRMHDVLEIYDGEVRIFRTTHSGDVWQLRMWISQEKKYIRKSLKTRDKLIAIEIAKAEYIQYKARLLNGEKLFSLTASDLRNKYLEHVTELVEGGQISAGRLTNIKTYTKHYQDFVGKEAKIQNIAEDFFDGYRAFRQTKVKGITMTVVVNESITI
;
A
#
# COMPACT_ATOMS: atom_id res chain seq x y z
N MET A 1 55.76 -16.89 -23.74
CA MET A 1 54.40 -17.26 -24.17
C MET A 1 53.50 -17.32 -22.95
N LEU A 2 52.62 -16.34 -22.77
CA LEU A 2 51.68 -16.25 -21.65
C LEU A 2 50.51 -17.22 -21.90
N ARG A 3 50.47 -18.34 -21.17
CA ARG A 3 49.27 -19.19 -21.09
C ARG A 3 48.41 -18.72 -19.91
N THR A 4 47.19 -18.37 -20.27
CA THR A 4 46.07 -17.81 -19.51
C THR A 4 45.77 -18.56 -18.19
N ARG A 5 45.81 -17.84 -17.07
CA ARG A 5 45.14 -18.20 -15.81
C ARG A 5 43.69 -17.71 -15.86
N ILE A 6 42.84 -18.46 -16.54
CA ILE A 6 41.39 -18.29 -16.53
C ILE A 6 40.87 -19.72 -16.40
N THR A 7 40.30 -20.12 -15.27
CA THR A 7 39.52 -21.39 -15.19
C THR A 7 38.86 -21.67 -13.84
N ALA A 8 39.28 -21.08 -12.72
CA ALA A 8 38.65 -21.37 -11.42
C ALA A 8 37.68 -20.27 -10.94
N VAL A 9 38.08 -19.00 -10.99
CA VAL A 9 37.30 -17.89 -10.42
C VAL A 9 36.08 -17.53 -11.29
N ASP A 10 36.19 -17.66 -12.61
CA ASP A 10 35.12 -17.30 -13.54
C ASP A 10 33.95 -18.30 -13.50
N ASN A 11 34.23 -19.57 -13.17
CA ASN A 11 33.21 -20.62 -13.03
C ASN A 11 32.30 -20.41 -11.81
N ASP A 12 32.84 -19.90 -10.70
CA ASP A 12 32.05 -19.61 -9.49
C ASP A 12 31.15 -18.39 -9.67
N ALA A 13 31.63 -17.37 -10.38
CA ALA A 13 30.82 -16.20 -10.75
C ALA A 13 29.67 -16.60 -11.69
N ASP A 14 29.93 -17.43 -12.72
CA ASP A 14 28.89 -17.91 -13.63
C ASP A 14 27.87 -18.83 -12.96
N VAL A 15 28.30 -19.65 -12.00
CA VAL A 15 27.41 -20.49 -11.19
C VAL A 15 26.56 -19.62 -10.23
N GLN A 16 27.12 -18.56 -9.65
CA GLN A 16 26.39 -17.59 -8.84
C GLN A 16 25.38 -16.79 -9.68
N ILE A 17 25.76 -16.33 -10.87
CA ILE A 17 24.87 -15.63 -11.82
C ILE A 17 23.72 -16.55 -12.25
N LYS A 18 23.99 -17.84 -12.55
CA LYS A 18 22.95 -18.84 -12.86
C LYS A 18 22.01 -19.12 -11.68
N ARG A 19 22.49 -19.10 -10.43
CA ARG A 19 21.67 -19.27 -9.22
C ARG A 19 20.82 -18.04 -8.92
N LEU A 20 21.35 -16.83 -9.10
CA LEU A 20 20.62 -15.56 -8.98
C LEU A 20 19.49 -15.47 -10.02
N ASN A 21 19.74 -15.92 -11.25
CA ASN A 21 18.76 -15.88 -12.35
C ASN A 21 17.68 -16.98 -12.29
N LYS A 22 17.85 -18.04 -11.47
CA LYS A 22 16.87 -19.14 -11.37
C LYS A 22 15.59 -18.74 -10.62
N ASN A 23 15.63 -17.66 -9.83
CA ASN A 23 14.53 -17.21 -8.97
C ASN A 23 13.65 -16.10 -9.56
N GLN A 24 13.96 -15.59 -10.76
CA GLN A 24 13.04 -14.73 -11.51
C GLN A 24 12.32 -15.54 -12.60
N LYS A 25 11.39 -16.42 -12.21
CA LYS A 25 10.36 -16.85 -13.17
C LYS A 25 9.59 -15.60 -13.57
N GLN A 26 9.82 -15.10 -14.78
CA GLN A 26 9.02 -14.00 -15.33
C GLN A 26 7.54 -14.39 -15.25
N VAL A 27 6.75 -13.57 -14.56
CA VAL A 27 5.30 -13.76 -14.43
C VAL A 27 4.69 -13.55 -15.82
N ARG A 28 4.39 -14.65 -16.52
CA ARG A 28 3.77 -14.60 -17.84
C ARG A 28 2.25 -14.50 -17.68
N MET A 29 1.72 -13.31 -17.94
CA MET A 29 0.28 -13.12 -18.16
C MET A 29 -0.07 -13.72 -19.53
N HIS A 30 -1.08 -14.56 -19.57
CA HIS A 30 -1.61 -15.16 -20.80
C HIS A 30 -3.14 -15.22 -20.74
N ASP A 31 -3.77 -15.44 -21.89
CA ASP A 31 -5.24 -15.42 -22.06
C ASP A 31 -5.89 -14.12 -21.54
N VAL A 32 -5.49 -12.96 -22.08
CA VAL A 32 -6.06 -11.67 -21.69
C VAL A 32 -7.40 -11.46 -22.40
N LEU A 33 -8.44 -11.15 -21.61
CA LEU A 33 -9.77 -10.80 -22.09
C LEU A 33 -10.17 -9.45 -21.51
N GLU A 34 -10.76 -8.61 -22.35
CA GLU A 34 -11.28 -7.30 -21.95
C GLU A 34 -12.81 -7.35 -21.92
N ILE A 35 -13.40 -6.74 -20.89
CA ILE A 35 -14.85 -6.65 -20.68
C ILE A 35 -15.19 -5.19 -20.41
N TYR A 36 -16.37 -4.75 -20.87
CA TYR A 36 -16.85 -3.37 -20.77
C TYR A 36 -15.87 -2.38 -21.40
N ASP A 37 -15.59 -2.54 -22.70
CA ASP A 37 -14.71 -1.66 -23.49
C ASP A 37 -13.33 -1.39 -22.85
N GLY A 38 -12.76 -2.42 -22.21
CA GLY A 38 -11.43 -2.34 -21.61
C GLY A 38 -11.40 -1.81 -20.17
N GLU A 39 -12.54 -1.48 -19.56
CA GLU A 39 -12.58 -1.09 -18.14
C GLU A 39 -12.15 -2.23 -17.20
N VAL A 40 -12.47 -3.47 -17.57
CA VAL A 40 -12.10 -4.67 -16.83
C VAL A 40 -11.27 -5.59 -17.70
N ARG A 41 -10.09 -5.97 -17.19
CA ARG A 41 -9.23 -6.97 -17.81
C ARG A 41 -9.21 -8.23 -16.96
N ILE A 42 -9.47 -9.37 -17.56
CA ILE A 42 -9.25 -10.68 -16.93
C ILE A 42 -8.08 -11.36 -17.62
N PHE A 43 -7.21 -12.01 -16.85
CA PHE A 43 -6.06 -12.73 -17.37
C PHE A 43 -5.75 -13.93 -16.49
N ARG A 44 -4.97 -14.87 -17.03
CA ARG A 44 -4.38 -15.97 -16.27
C ARG A 44 -2.91 -15.70 -15.98
N THR A 45 -2.45 -16.25 -14.86
CA THR A 45 -1.06 -16.14 -14.43
C THR A 45 -0.53 -17.53 -14.08
N THR A 46 0.63 -17.89 -14.63
CA THR A 46 1.27 -19.20 -14.44
C THR A 46 1.54 -19.53 -12.96
N HIS A 47 1.85 -18.54 -12.14
CA HIS A 47 2.07 -18.72 -10.70
C HIS A 47 0.80 -18.96 -9.88
N SER A 48 -0.37 -18.63 -10.42
CA SER A 48 -1.64 -18.72 -9.70
C SER A 48 -2.44 -19.98 -10.05
N GLY A 49 -1.79 -21.00 -10.65
CA GLY A 49 -2.43 -22.27 -10.99
C GLY A 49 -3.51 -22.15 -12.06
N ASP A 50 -3.28 -21.25 -13.03
CA ASP A 50 -4.17 -20.92 -14.16
C ASP A 50 -5.58 -20.47 -13.76
N VAL A 51 -5.70 -19.96 -12.53
CA VAL A 51 -6.91 -19.30 -12.04
C VAL A 51 -7.04 -17.92 -12.69
N TRP A 52 -8.26 -17.58 -13.10
CA TRP A 52 -8.58 -16.28 -13.67
C TRP A 52 -8.45 -15.17 -12.63
N GLN A 53 -7.83 -14.07 -13.03
CA GLN A 53 -7.63 -12.88 -12.21
C GLN A 53 -8.20 -11.67 -12.90
N LEU A 54 -8.94 -10.87 -12.15
CA LEU A 54 -9.49 -9.60 -12.57
C LEU A 54 -8.51 -8.48 -12.23
N ARG A 55 -8.38 -7.51 -13.14
CA ARG A 55 -7.77 -6.20 -12.93
C ARG A 55 -8.68 -5.11 -13.49
N MET A 56 -8.99 -4.12 -12.66
CA MET A 56 -9.75 -2.93 -13.08
C MET A 56 -9.04 -1.66 -12.63
N TRP A 57 -9.15 -0.61 -13.44
CA TRP A 57 -8.65 0.72 -13.11
C TRP A 57 -9.75 1.57 -12.50
N ILE A 58 -9.48 2.18 -11.35
CA ILE A 58 -10.39 3.15 -10.73
C ILE A 58 -9.82 4.54 -10.97
N SER A 59 -10.49 5.31 -11.80
CA SER A 59 -10.08 6.68 -12.15
C SER A 59 -10.12 7.63 -10.94
N GLN A 60 -11.12 7.50 -10.07
CA GLN A 60 -11.28 8.35 -8.88
C GLN A 60 -10.10 8.23 -7.91
N GLU A 61 -9.58 7.01 -7.70
CA GLU A 61 -8.49 6.74 -6.75
C GLU A 61 -7.13 6.51 -7.44
N LYS A 62 -7.09 6.57 -8.78
CA LYS A 62 -5.91 6.33 -9.64
C LYS A 62 -5.14 5.05 -9.29
N LYS A 63 -5.87 3.98 -8.98
CA LYS A 63 -5.31 2.70 -8.51
C LYS A 63 -5.99 1.52 -9.20
N TYR A 64 -5.23 0.42 -9.33
CA TYR A 64 -5.75 -0.85 -9.85
C TYR A 64 -6.29 -1.72 -8.71
N ILE A 65 -7.49 -2.27 -8.88
CA ILE A 65 -7.95 -3.41 -8.08
C ILE A 65 -7.51 -4.68 -8.80
N ARG A 66 -6.92 -5.61 -8.05
CA ARG A 66 -6.64 -6.97 -8.50
C ARG A 66 -7.37 -7.96 -7.60
N LYS A 67 -8.15 -8.86 -8.18
CA LYS A 67 -8.89 -9.88 -7.44
C LYS A 67 -8.83 -11.22 -8.16
N SER A 68 -8.61 -12.29 -7.43
CA SER A 68 -8.72 -13.66 -7.98
C SER A 68 -10.19 -14.02 -8.11
N LEU A 69 -10.59 -14.50 -9.30
CA LEU A 69 -11.95 -14.98 -9.56
C LEU A 69 -12.17 -16.40 -9.07
N LYS A 70 -11.10 -17.09 -8.61
CA LYS A 70 -11.12 -18.45 -8.04
C LYS A 70 -11.69 -19.54 -8.97
N THR A 71 -11.77 -19.27 -10.27
CA THR A 71 -12.26 -20.22 -11.28
C THR A 71 -11.22 -20.44 -12.38
N ARG A 72 -11.29 -21.61 -13.02
CA ARG A 72 -10.51 -21.93 -14.22
C ARG A 72 -11.35 -21.81 -15.49
N ASP A 73 -12.67 -21.96 -15.38
CA ASP A 73 -13.58 -21.91 -16.53
C ASP A 73 -13.77 -20.48 -17.03
N LYS A 74 -13.60 -20.29 -18.34
CA LYS A 74 -13.67 -18.97 -18.99
C LYS A 74 -15.06 -18.34 -18.87
N LEU A 75 -16.13 -19.10 -19.13
CA LEU A 75 -17.50 -18.58 -19.12
C LEU A 75 -17.89 -18.10 -17.72
N ILE A 76 -17.64 -18.94 -16.71
CA ILE A 76 -17.90 -18.62 -15.30
C ILE A 76 -17.05 -17.42 -14.86
N ALA A 77 -15.78 -17.33 -15.27
CA ALA A 77 -14.93 -16.19 -14.96
C ALA A 77 -15.47 -14.87 -15.53
N ILE A 78 -16.02 -14.87 -16.75
CA ILE A 78 -16.65 -13.68 -17.36
C ILE A 78 -17.86 -13.24 -16.54
N GLU A 79 -18.72 -14.17 -16.13
CA GLU A 79 -19.91 -13.86 -15.33
C GLU A 79 -19.55 -13.29 -13.95
N ILE A 80 -18.60 -13.92 -13.23
CA ILE A 80 -18.12 -13.43 -11.93
C ILE A 80 -17.49 -12.05 -12.08
N ALA A 81 -16.68 -11.83 -13.11
CA ALA A 81 -16.06 -10.53 -13.34
C ALA A 81 -17.08 -9.42 -13.62
N LYS A 82 -18.15 -9.71 -14.36
CA LYS A 82 -19.25 -8.77 -14.58
C LYS A 82 -19.96 -8.43 -13.27
N ALA A 83 -20.26 -9.43 -12.45
CA ALA A 83 -20.89 -9.23 -11.15
C ALA A 83 -20.01 -8.39 -10.21
N GLU A 84 -18.72 -8.70 -10.11
CA GLU A 84 -17.74 -7.94 -9.32
C GLU A 84 -17.64 -6.49 -9.79
N TYR A 85 -17.57 -6.27 -11.10
CA TYR A 85 -17.54 -4.92 -11.67
C TYR A 85 -18.75 -4.08 -11.28
N ILE A 86 -19.95 -4.65 -11.37
CA ILE A 86 -21.19 -3.97 -10.96
C ILE A 86 -21.13 -3.61 -9.47
N GLN A 87 -20.63 -4.51 -8.61
CA GLN A 87 -20.47 -4.22 -7.18
C GLN A 87 -19.49 -3.07 -6.92
N TYR A 88 -18.33 -3.07 -7.57
CA TYR A 88 -17.36 -1.98 -7.41
C TYR A 88 -17.90 -0.64 -7.92
N LYS A 89 -18.59 -0.63 -9.08
CA LYS A 89 -19.24 0.58 -9.59
C LYS A 89 -20.33 1.08 -8.65
N ALA A 90 -21.16 0.19 -8.10
CA ALA A 90 -22.18 0.57 -7.13
C ALA A 90 -21.57 1.25 -5.88
N ARG A 91 -20.48 0.69 -5.34
CA ARG A 91 -19.74 1.31 -4.21
C ARG A 91 -19.16 2.67 -4.58
N LEU A 92 -18.59 2.80 -5.78
CA LEU A 92 -18.07 4.09 -6.28
C LEU A 92 -19.18 5.13 -6.45
N LEU A 93 -20.36 4.73 -6.93
CA LEU A 93 -21.54 5.60 -7.04
C LEU A 93 -22.06 6.05 -5.66
N ASN A 94 -21.98 5.17 -4.66
CA ASN A 94 -22.30 5.49 -3.28
C ASN A 94 -21.25 6.40 -2.61
N GLY A 95 -20.13 6.69 -3.26
CA GLY A 95 -19.03 7.49 -2.71
C GLY A 95 -18.16 6.75 -1.70
N GLU A 96 -18.25 5.41 -1.63
CA GLU A 96 -17.39 4.62 -0.78
C GLU A 96 -15.96 4.56 -1.33
N LYS A 97 -14.97 4.71 -0.45
CA LYS A 97 -13.56 4.51 -0.80
C LYS A 97 -13.24 3.02 -0.86
N LEU A 98 -12.75 2.57 -2.01
CA LEU A 98 -12.40 1.17 -2.25
C LEU A 98 -11.02 0.81 -1.74
N PHE A 99 -10.10 1.78 -1.67
CA PHE A 99 -8.79 1.57 -1.07
C PHE A 99 -8.73 2.14 0.35
N SER A 100 -8.05 1.41 1.23
CA SER A 100 -7.73 1.88 2.58
C SER A 100 -6.92 3.16 2.50
N LEU A 101 -7.25 4.11 3.37
CA LEU A 101 -6.52 5.35 3.52
C LEU A 101 -5.09 5.06 4.00
N THR A 102 -4.11 5.80 3.47
CA THR A 102 -2.74 5.74 3.98
C THR A 102 -2.58 6.66 5.20
N ALA A 103 -1.59 6.40 6.05
CA ALA A 103 -1.26 7.28 7.17
C ALA A 103 -0.95 8.72 6.70
N SER A 104 -0.39 8.87 5.48
CA SER A 104 -0.19 10.18 4.85
C SER A 104 -1.50 10.89 4.55
N ASP A 105 -2.41 10.20 3.87
CA ASP A 105 -3.69 10.78 3.47
C ASP A 105 -4.57 11.12 4.69
N LEU A 106 -4.52 10.30 5.74
CA LEU A 106 -5.23 10.58 7.00
C LEU A 106 -4.72 11.85 7.66
N ARG A 107 -3.40 12.02 7.77
CA ARG A 107 -2.84 13.24 8.37
C ARG A 107 -3.28 14.47 7.60
N ASN A 108 -3.24 14.43 6.27
CA ASN A 108 -3.60 15.59 5.46
C ASN A 108 -5.07 15.98 5.71
N LYS A 109 -5.98 15.02 5.67
CA LYS A 109 -7.40 15.23 5.99
C LYS A 109 -7.62 15.76 7.41
N TYR A 110 -6.88 15.22 8.38
CA TYR A 110 -6.98 15.67 9.77
C TYR A 110 -6.50 17.11 9.92
N LEU A 111 -5.42 17.49 9.21
CA LEU A 111 -4.94 18.87 9.20
C LEU A 111 -5.89 19.84 8.52
N GLU A 112 -6.56 19.42 7.42
CA GLU A 112 -7.62 20.19 6.76
C GLU A 112 -8.78 20.45 7.74
N HIS A 113 -9.23 19.41 8.45
CA HIS A 113 -10.26 19.58 9.48
C HIS A 113 -9.81 20.53 10.59
N VAL A 114 -8.59 20.39 11.10
CA VAL A 114 -8.07 21.27 12.15
C VAL A 114 -7.90 22.72 11.65
N THR A 115 -7.57 22.95 10.38
CA THR A 115 -7.57 24.31 9.80
C THR A 115 -8.95 24.92 9.80
N GLU A 116 -10.00 24.18 9.42
CA GLU A 116 -11.39 24.65 9.46
C GLU A 116 -11.80 25.04 10.89
N LEU A 117 -11.39 24.27 11.91
CA LEU A 117 -11.67 24.59 13.32
C LEU A 117 -10.96 25.88 13.79
N VAL A 118 -9.77 26.17 13.26
CA VAL A 118 -9.06 27.42 13.55
C VAL A 118 -9.75 28.60 12.87
N GLU A 119 -10.17 28.44 11.61
CA GLU A 119 -10.94 29.45 10.88
C GLU A 119 -12.29 29.74 11.57
N GLY A 120 -12.93 28.70 12.12
CA GLY A 120 -14.12 28.82 12.96
C GLY A 120 -13.86 29.34 14.38
N GLY A 121 -12.62 29.67 14.74
CA GLY A 121 -12.27 30.23 16.05
C GLY A 121 -12.34 29.26 17.24
N GLN A 122 -12.53 27.95 16.99
CA GLN A 122 -12.62 26.93 18.05
C GLN A 122 -11.24 26.53 18.59
N ILE A 123 -10.20 26.63 17.76
CA ILE A 123 -8.83 26.26 18.10
C ILE A 123 -7.88 27.43 17.80
N SER A 124 -6.86 27.61 18.63
CA SER A 124 -5.82 28.63 18.39
C SER A 124 -4.83 28.20 17.30
N ALA A 125 -4.28 29.17 16.56
CA ALA A 125 -3.24 28.91 15.56
C ALA A 125 -1.99 28.23 16.14
N GLY A 126 -1.64 28.53 17.39
CA GLY A 126 -0.53 27.85 18.10
C GLY A 126 -0.78 26.36 18.32
N ARG A 127 -2.02 25.97 18.63
CA ARG A 127 -2.38 24.56 18.79
C ARG A 127 -2.29 23.80 17.47
N LEU A 128 -2.69 24.42 16.35
CA LEU A 128 -2.54 23.84 15.02
C LEU A 128 -1.07 23.56 14.66
N THR A 129 -0.15 24.46 15.01
CA THR A 129 1.30 24.24 14.82
C THR A 129 1.80 23.03 15.62
N ASN A 130 1.33 22.86 16.85
CA ASN A 130 1.66 21.69 17.66
C ASN A 130 1.10 20.40 17.05
N ILE A 131 -0.17 20.40 16.63
CA ILE A 131 -0.80 19.25 15.96
C ILE A 131 -0.04 18.86 14.68
N LYS A 132 0.37 19.83 13.87
CA LYS A 132 1.20 19.57 12.67
C LYS A 132 2.51 18.84 13.02
N THR A 133 3.11 19.18 14.16
CA THR A 133 4.35 18.57 14.65
C THR A 133 4.10 17.16 15.18
N TYR A 134 3.08 16.96 16.00
CA TYR A 134 2.78 15.66 16.61
C TYR A 134 2.34 14.62 15.56
N THR A 135 1.46 15.02 14.65
CA THR A 135 1.04 14.15 13.53
C THR A 135 2.18 13.78 12.58
N LYS A 136 3.26 14.56 12.53
CA LYS A 136 4.48 14.18 11.80
C LYS A 136 5.20 13.03 12.50
N HIS A 137 5.28 13.05 13.83
CA HIS A 137 5.89 11.96 14.60
C HIS A 137 5.08 10.66 14.49
N TYR A 138 3.76 10.75 14.45
CA TYR A 138 2.90 9.63 14.08
C TYR A 138 3.26 9.02 12.72
N GLN A 139 3.40 9.86 11.68
CA GLN A 139 3.80 9.38 10.34
C GLN A 139 5.19 8.73 10.33
N ASP A 140 6.13 9.25 11.11
CA ASP A 140 7.47 8.69 11.22
C ASP A 140 7.47 7.34 11.97
N PHE A 141 6.50 7.12 12.87
CA PHE A 141 6.36 5.90 13.65
C PHE A 141 5.68 4.77 12.84
N VAL A 142 4.54 5.08 12.23
CA VAL A 142 3.73 4.11 11.48
C VAL A 142 4.26 3.88 10.06
N GLY A 143 4.88 4.91 9.47
CA GLY A 143 5.29 4.93 8.07
C GLY A 143 4.23 5.55 7.16
N LYS A 144 4.66 6.41 6.23
CA LYS A 144 3.77 7.24 5.39
C LYS A 144 2.79 6.44 4.53
N GLU A 145 3.26 5.31 3.98
CA GLU A 145 2.48 4.46 3.07
C GLU A 145 1.70 3.35 3.78
N ALA A 146 1.82 3.25 5.10
CA ALA A 146 1.09 2.28 5.88
C ALA A 146 -0.42 2.50 5.71
N LYS A 147 -1.14 1.41 5.43
CA LYS A 147 -2.60 1.41 5.38
C LYS A 147 -3.14 1.34 6.78
N ILE A 148 -4.06 2.24 7.12
CA ILE A 148 -4.58 2.35 8.50
C ILE A 148 -5.27 1.07 8.96
N GLN A 149 -5.96 0.38 8.06
CA GLN A 149 -6.61 -0.90 8.34
C GLN A 149 -5.63 -2.02 8.74
N ASN A 150 -4.35 -1.87 8.43
CA ASN A 150 -3.33 -2.88 8.75
C ASN A 150 -2.58 -2.54 10.06
N ILE A 151 -2.86 -1.40 10.69
CA ILE A 151 -2.24 -1.01 11.95
C ILE A 151 -3.05 -1.63 13.08
N ALA A 152 -2.40 -2.49 13.87
CA ALA A 152 -3.02 -3.08 15.04
C ALA A 152 -3.08 -2.08 16.21
N GLU A 153 -4.00 -2.29 17.15
CA GLU A 153 -4.22 -1.39 18.28
C GLU A 153 -3.01 -1.36 19.25
N ASP A 154 -2.42 -2.53 19.50
CA ASP A 154 -1.22 -2.73 20.34
C ASP A 154 0.05 -2.11 19.73
N PHE A 155 0.03 -1.78 18.44
CA PHE A 155 1.16 -1.13 17.77
C PHE A 155 1.56 0.20 18.44
N PHE A 156 0.59 0.93 18.99
CA PHE A 156 0.81 2.25 19.59
C PHE A 156 1.49 2.20 20.96
N ASP A 157 1.50 1.05 21.64
CA ASP A 157 2.21 0.87 22.92
C ASP A 157 3.72 1.13 22.75
N GLY A 158 4.26 0.84 21.57
CA GLY A 158 5.65 1.09 21.19
C GLY A 158 5.99 2.57 20.94
N TYR A 159 5.00 3.47 20.83
CA TYR A 159 5.22 4.87 20.43
C TYR A 159 6.17 5.58 21.40
N ARG A 160 6.01 5.34 22.70
CA ARG A 160 6.88 5.93 23.74
C ARG A 160 8.34 5.54 23.54
N ALA A 161 8.60 4.24 23.38
CA ALA A 161 9.96 3.74 23.18
C ALA A 161 10.56 4.34 21.91
N PHE A 162 9.79 4.39 20.82
CA PHE A 162 10.20 5.05 19.58
C PHE A 162 10.62 6.51 19.80
N ARG A 163 9.83 7.31 20.52
CA ARG A 163 10.17 8.73 20.78
C ARG A 163 11.44 8.89 21.62
N GLN A 164 11.66 8.04 22.61
CA GLN A 164 12.88 8.04 23.41
C GLN A 164 14.14 7.68 22.58
N THR A 165 14.00 6.83 21.55
CA THR A 165 15.13 6.55 20.64
C THR A 165 15.50 7.77 19.78
N LYS A 166 14.52 8.61 19.42
CA LYS A 166 14.74 9.82 18.62
C LYS A 166 15.33 10.97 19.44
N VAL A 167 14.89 11.12 20.71
CA VAL A 167 15.33 12.20 21.59
C VAL A 167 15.67 11.64 22.97
N LYS A 168 16.96 11.56 23.29
CA LYS A 168 17.50 10.91 24.51
C LYS A 168 17.13 11.58 25.85
N GLY A 169 16.42 12.71 25.85
CA GLY A 169 16.03 13.46 27.06
C GLY A 169 14.61 13.99 27.03
N ILE A 170 13.72 13.39 26.23
CA ILE A 170 12.34 13.86 26.11
C ILE A 170 11.59 13.69 27.44
N THR A 171 10.89 14.73 27.87
CA THR A 171 10.05 14.68 29.06
C THR A 171 8.80 13.86 28.81
N MET A 172 8.37 13.10 29.82
CA MET A 172 7.20 12.23 29.70
C MET A 172 5.92 13.00 29.40
N THR A 173 5.78 14.22 29.92
CA THR A 173 4.64 15.09 29.65
C THR A 173 4.51 15.43 28.17
N VAL A 174 5.62 15.62 27.45
CA VAL A 174 5.60 15.90 26.01
C VAL A 174 5.13 14.68 25.24
N VAL A 175 5.63 13.48 25.56
CA VAL A 175 5.21 12.24 24.91
C VAL A 175 3.72 11.96 25.13
N VAL A 176 3.21 12.22 26.34
CA VAL A 176 1.77 12.09 26.65
C VAL A 176 0.93 13.10 25.86
N ASN A 177 1.37 14.35 25.75
CA ASN A 177 0.67 15.36 24.94
C ASN A 177 0.65 15.00 23.45
N GLU A 178 1.72 14.41 22.94
CA GLU A 178 1.79 13.84 21.59
C GLU A 178 0.78 12.68 21.45
N SER A 179 0.78 11.71 22.35
CA SER A 179 -0.08 10.52 22.27
C SER A 179 -1.57 10.81 22.47
N ILE A 180 -1.95 11.88 23.18
CA ILE A 180 -3.35 12.32 23.26
C ILE A 180 -3.82 12.90 21.92
N THR A 181 -2.89 13.42 21.12
CA THR A 181 -3.21 14.09 19.85
C THR A 181 -3.24 13.12 18.67
N ILE A 182 -2.53 11.99 18.78
CA ILE A 182 -2.38 10.95 17.75
C ILE A 182 -3.40 9.85 18.02
#